data_AF-A0AAD4LT52-F1
#
_entry.id   AF-A0AAD4LT52-F1
#
_cell.length_a   1.000
_cell.length_b   1.000
_cell.length_c   1.000
_cell.angle_alpha   90.00
_cell.angle_beta   90.00
_cell.angle_gamma   90.00
#
_symmetry.space_group_name_H-M   'P 1'
#
loop_
_entity.id
_entity.type
_entity.pdbx_description
1 polymer ?
#
loop_
_entity_poly.entity_id
_entity_poly.type
_entity_poly.pdbx_seq_one_letter_code
_entity_poly.pdbx_strand_id
1 'polypeptide(L)'
;MSKPRHSELYKFHRSRLRVRDTPHPLKRESELGVKNLLSFRTKHTVPPYPRANCAAVLVALFVGRAGDLYVLLSRQTLRSYAGDTALPGGRVDDEDETIEDTARREAFEEIGLPNDKTKLPLLCVLDPFLAGSQVLVTPVVVLILDNTVQPVLNAPEVETLFSHPLASFLSSTFPERAAPRGPFLEAEAHAETAALELRYHTYSDVPWPWPWHSHNPSTPREASHRAVRMHRFLTGREAGGIKPIFGLTAAILIRTAAVAYGHPPDFPVQARNEPELSERVAWSLRHPAKRLEEAMHEESFEAERAAQMWEKWEGERWKSGWFRQRARFRL
;
A
#
# COMPACT_ATOMS: atom_id res chain seq x y z
N MET A 1 0.13 -10.85 -29.62
CA MET A 1 1.25 -11.35 -28.80
C MET A 1 0.68 -12.26 -27.71
N SER A 2 1.40 -13.29 -27.24
CA SER A 2 0.91 -14.18 -26.17
C SER A 2 0.94 -13.46 -24.83
N LYS A 3 -0.11 -13.60 -24.00
CA LYS A 3 -0.20 -12.93 -22.69
C LYS A 3 0.94 -13.40 -21.76
N PRO A 4 1.62 -12.51 -21.02
CA PRO A 4 2.70 -12.90 -20.12
C PRO A 4 2.16 -13.78 -18.98
N ARG A 5 2.90 -14.85 -18.63
CA ARG A 5 2.49 -15.77 -17.56
C ARG A 5 2.54 -15.05 -16.20
N HIS A 6 1.73 -15.50 -15.23
CA HIS A 6 1.69 -14.90 -13.88
C HIS A 6 3.06 -14.81 -13.20
N SER A 7 3.97 -15.76 -13.43
CA SER A 7 5.34 -15.70 -12.89
C SER A 7 6.19 -14.59 -13.49
N GLU A 8 5.81 -14.04 -14.63
CA GLU A 8 6.50 -12.97 -15.34
C GLU A 8 6.05 -11.59 -14.86
N LEU A 9 4.82 -11.47 -14.35
CA LEU A 9 4.28 -10.25 -13.75
C LEU A 9 5.16 -9.67 -12.63
N TYR A 10 5.88 -10.53 -11.92
CA TYR A 10 6.74 -10.16 -10.78
C TYR A 10 8.23 -10.13 -11.14
N LYS A 11 8.57 -10.08 -12.43
CA LYS A 11 9.93 -9.80 -12.91
C LYS A 11 10.08 -8.29 -13.11
N PHE A 12 11.06 -7.65 -12.50
CA PHE A 12 11.30 -6.21 -12.66
C PHE A 12 12.79 -5.88 -12.57
N HIS A 13 13.20 -4.81 -13.27
CA HIS A 13 14.58 -4.36 -13.28
C HIS A 13 14.88 -3.49 -12.07
N ARG A 14 16.03 -3.73 -11.41
CA ARG A 14 16.44 -2.90 -10.28
C ARG A 14 17.30 -1.75 -10.74
N SER A 15 16.88 -0.54 -10.37
CA SER A 15 17.66 0.66 -10.59
C SER A 15 18.94 0.66 -9.76
N ARG A 16 20.05 1.12 -10.35
CA ARG A 16 21.28 1.46 -9.60
C ARG A 16 21.16 2.90 -9.08
N LEU A 17 20.27 3.10 -8.13
CA LEU A 17 20.07 4.41 -7.51
C LEU A 17 21.25 4.77 -6.60
N ARG A 18 21.85 5.95 -6.77
CA ARG A 18 22.77 6.52 -5.78
C ARG A 18 22.00 7.52 -4.93
N VAL A 19 21.95 7.26 -3.63
CA VAL A 19 21.12 8.03 -2.66
C VAL A 19 21.47 9.52 -2.62
N ARG A 20 22.68 9.90 -3.07
CA ARG A 20 23.13 11.30 -3.22
C ARG A 20 22.45 12.06 -4.38
N ASP A 21 21.72 11.37 -5.24
CA ASP A 21 21.05 11.96 -6.40
C ASP A 21 19.67 12.55 -5.99
N THR A 22 19.34 12.61 -4.70
CA THR A 22 18.08 13.18 -4.21
C THR A 22 18.09 14.72 -4.25
N PRO A 23 16.94 15.33 -4.56
CA PRO A 23 16.85 16.79 -4.69
C PRO A 23 17.14 17.58 -3.40
N HIS A 24 16.93 16.96 -2.24
CA HIS A 24 17.28 17.51 -0.93
C HIS A 24 18.17 16.52 -0.17
N PRO A 25 19.09 17.01 0.68
CA PRO A 25 19.84 16.14 1.58
C PRO A 25 18.87 15.34 2.47
N LEU A 26 19.01 14.02 2.45
CA LEU A 26 18.22 13.13 3.30
C LEU A 26 18.69 13.23 4.75
N LYS A 27 17.76 13.15 5.69
CA LYS A 27 18.11 12.82 7.08
C LYS A 27 18.73 11.42 7.13
N ARG A 28 19.56 11.17 8.13
CA ARG A 28 20.19 9.85 8.33
C ARG A 28 19.16 8.70 8.36
N GLU A 29 18.03 8.90 9.03
CA GLU A 29 16.94 7.93 9.11
C GLU A 29 16.28 7.68 7.74
N SER A 30 16.06 8.73 6.95
CA SER A 30 15.49 8.65 5.62
C SER A 30 16.46 8.04 4.60
N GLU A 31 17.76 8.33 4.72
CA GLU A 31 18.81 7.69 3.91
C GLU A 31 18.89 6.19 4.18
N LEU A 32 18.85 5.80 5.46
CA LEU A 32 18.74 4.40 5.85
C LEU A 32 17.42 3.78 5.33
N GLY A 33 16.35 4.56 5.35
CA GLY A 33 15.05 4.27 4.75
C GLY A 33 15.13 3.80 3.31
N VAL A 34 15.71 4.65 2.46
CA VAL A 34 15.91 4.35 1.04
C VAL A 34 16.82 3.12 0.86
N LYS A 35 17.90 3.00 1.64
CA LYS A 35 18.79 1.81 1.60
C LYS A 35 18.07 0.52 1.98
N ASN A 36 17.18 0.58 2.97
CA ASN A 36 16.39 -0.57 3.40
C ASN A 36 15.40 -1.02 2.33
N LEU A 37 14.68 -0.08 1.71
CA LEU A 37 13.78 -0.36 0.59
C LEU A 37 14.56 -0.94 -0.61
N LEU A 38 15.68 -0.34 -1.01
CA LEU A 38 16.55 -0.87 -2.08
C LEU A 38 17.08 -2.29 -1.79
N SER A 39 17.24 -2.62 -0.52
CA SER A 39 17.71 -3.94 -0.06
C SER A 39 16.58 -4.94 0.14
N PHE A 40 15.31 -4.50 0.11
CA PHE A 40 14.16 -5.36 0.36
C PHE A 40 14.03 -6.43 -0.73
N ARG A 41 13.81 -7.68 -0.32
CA ARG A 41 13.61 -8.82 -1.22
C ARG A 41 12.43 -9.62 -0.72
N THR A 42 11.46 -9.86 -1.57
CA THR A 42 10.49 -10.93 -1.33
C THR A 42 11.27 -12.25 -1.38
N LYS A 43 11.18 -13.05 -0.31
CA LYS A 43 11.94 -14.31 -0.20
C LYS A 43 11.28 -15.45 -0.99
N HIS A 44 10.00 -15.29 -1.32
CA HIS A 44 9.17 -16.33 -1.90
C HIS A 44 8.49 -15.81 -3.17
N THR A 45 8.46 -16.65 -4.20
CA THR A 45 7.69 -16.38 -5.41
C THR A 45 6.21 -16.33 -5.04
N VAL A 46 5.53 -15.25 -5.45
CA VAL A 46 4.08 -15.11 -5.25
C VAL A 46 3.37 -16.23 -6.01
N PRO A 47 2.54 -17.06 -5.35
CA PRO A 47 1.80 -18.11 -6.03
C PRO A 47 0.80 -17.54 -7.03
N PRO A 48 0.35 -18.34 -8.02
CA PRO A 48 -0.61 -17.89 -9.02
C PRO A 48 -1.89 -17.31 -8.42
N TYR A 49 -2.41 -16.27 -9.06
CA TYR A 49 -3.73 -15.70 -8.83
C TYR A 49 -4.31 -15.25 -10.18
N PRO A 50 -5.65 -15.23 -10.37
CA PRO A 50 -6.24 -14.76 -11.63
C PRO A 50 -5.79 -13.35 -11.97
N ARG A 51 -5.28 -13.16 -13.17
CA ARG A 51 -4.67 -11.91 -13.63
C ARG A 51 -5.66 -10.76 -13.60
N ALA A 52 -6.91 -10.98 -14.02
CA ALA A 52 -7.97 -9.96 -13.99
C ALA A 52 -8.36 -9.50 -12.57
N ASN A 53 -7.95 -10.26 -11.54
CA ASN A 53 -8.11 -9.92 -10.13
C ASN A 53 -6.79 -9.53 -9.46
N CYS A 54 -5.73 -9.28 -10.24
CA CYS A 54 -4.51 -8.64 -9.77
C CYS A 54 -4.60 -7.12 -9.99
N ALA A 55 -3.97 -6.38 -9.10
CA ALA A 55 -3.85 -4.93 -9.16
C ALA A 55 -2.48 -4.50 -8.64
N ALA A 56 -2.08 -3.29 -9.00
CA ALA A 56 -0.85 -2.68 -8.51
C ALA A 56 -1.12 -1.25 -8.05
N VAL A 57 -0.43 -0.84 -6.98
CA VAL A 57 -0.47 0.56 -6.50
C VAL A 57 0.94 1.11 -6.43
N LEU A 58 1.09 2.39 -6.80
CA LEU A 58 2.36 3.09 -6.75
C LEU A 58 2.51 3.81 -5.40
N VAL A 59 3.46 3.34 -4.59
CA VAL A 59 3.93 4.06 -3.41
C VAL A 59 5.03 5.02 -3.86
N ALA A 60 4.63 6.20 -4.33
CA ALA A 60 5.52 7.23 -4.81
C ALA A 60 6.10 8.04 -3.63
N LEU A 61 7.35 7.75 -3.27
CA LEU A 61 8.07 8.46 -2.22
C LEU A 61 8.81 9.67 -2.79
N PHE A 62 8.95 10.73 -2.01
CA PHE A 62 9.82 11.86 -2.34
C PHE A 62 10.48 12.42 -1.07
N VAL A 63 11.54 13.21 -1.27
CA VAL A 63 12.28 13.82 -0.16
C VAL A 63 11.70 15.21 0.12
N GLY A 64 11.16 15.41 1.31
CA GLY A 64 10.70 16.72 1.76
C GLY A 64 11.86 17.68 2.00
N ARG A 65 11.55 18.98 2.11
CA ARG A 65 12.57 20.04 2.32
C ARG A 65 13.46 19.83 3.56
N ALA A 66 12.93 19.17 4.58
CA ALA A 66 13.67 18.84 5.80
C ALA A 66 14.46 17.52 5.73
N GLY A 67 14.47 16.85 4.56
CA GLY A 67 15.17 15.58 4.35
C GLY A 67 14.39 14.33 4.75
N ASP A 68 13.12 14.48 5.16
CA ASP A 68 12.21 13.37 5.51
C ASP A 68 11.63 12.71 4.25
N LEU A 69 11.28 11.42 4.34
CA LEU A 69 10.51 10.73 3.30
C LEU A 69 9.02 11.03 3.44
N TYR A 70 8.41 11.46 2.34
CA TYR A 70 6.97 11.64 2.21
C TYR A 70 6.42 10.67 1.16
N VAL A 71 5.16 10.30 1.32
CA VAL A 71 4.38 9.56 0.31
C VAL A 71 3.37 10.50 -0.35
N LEU A 72 3.20 10.36 -1.67
CA LEU A 72 2.16 11.04 -2.43
C LEU A 72 0.86 10.22 -2.39
N LEU A 73 -0.27 10.90 -2.15
CA LEU A 73 -1.61 10.31 -2.04
C LEU A 73 -2.61 11.15 -2.85
N SER A 74 -3.64 10.49 -3.36
CA SER A 74 -4.73 11.11 -4.13
C SER A 74 -6.06 11.01 -3.40
N ARG A 75 -6.92 12.02 -3.61
CA ARG A 75 -8.35 11.95 -3.30
C ARG A 75 -9.11 11.52 -4.54
N GLN A 76 -9.73 10.34 -4.49
CA GLN A 76 -10.46 9.74 -5.60
C GLN A 76 -11.83 10.42 -5.81
N THR A 77 -12.25 10.67 -7.04
CA THR A 77 -13.56 11.26 -7.42
C THR A 77 -14.59 10.22 -7.84
N LEU A 78 -14.18 8.99 -8.15
CA LEU A 78 -15.07 7.94 -8.67
C LEU A 78 -16.14 7.50 -7.66
N ARG A 79 -17.37 7.27 -8.14
CA ARG A 79 -18.57 6.96 -7.32
C ARG A 79 -18.41 5.82 -6.31
N SER A 80 -17.56 4.83 -6.57
CA SER A 80 -17.35 3.68 -5.67
C SER A 80 -16.48 4.00 -4.46
N TYR A 81 -15.63 5.03 -4.53
CA TYR A 81 -14.67 5.43 -3.48
C TYR A 81 -14.55 6.96 -3.34
N ALA A 82 -15.61 7.69 -3.68
CA ALA A 82 -15.58 9.14 -3.77
C ALA A 82 -15.13 9.78 -2.45
N GLY A 83 -14.06 10.58 -2.51
CA GLY A 83 -13.43 11.27 -1.39
C GLY A 83 -12.45 10.42 -0.58
N ASP A 84 -12.27 9.13 -0.88
CA ASP A 84 -11.31 8.28 -0.17
C ASP A 84 -9.87 8.64 -0.54
N THR A 85 -9.00 8.60 0.47
CA THR A 85 -7.56 8.77 0.27
C THR A 85 -6.95 7.43 -0.15
N ALA A 86 -6.33 7.42 -1.33
CA ALA A 86 -5.72 6.23 -1.90
C ALA A 86 -4.29 6.48 -2.41
N LEU A 87 -3.57 5.38 -2.60
CA LEU A 87 -2.38 5.34 -3.44
C LEU A 87 -2.85 5.25 -4.91
N PRO A 88 -2.17 5.92 -5.85
CA PRO A 88 -2.47 5.75 -7.27
C PRO A 88 -2.32 4.29 -7.68
N GLY A 89 -3.25 3.77 -8.48
CA GLY A 89 -3.19 2.38 -8.91
C GLY A 89 -4.52 1.78 -9.29
N GLY A 90 -4.44 0.62 -9.93
CA GLY A 90 -5.59 -0.04 -10.52
C GLY A 90 -5.28 -1.48 -10.89
N ARG A 91 -6.17 -2.06 -11.71
CA ARG A 91 -6.08 -3.47 -12.10
C ARG A 91 -5.02 -3.66 -13.17
N VAL A 92 -4.48 -4.88 -13.22
CA VAL A 92 -3.61 -5.30 -14.31
C VAL A 92 -4.41 -5.32 -15.61
N ASP A 93 -3.91 -4.62 -16.62
CA ASP A 93 -4.42 -4.66 -18.00
C ASP A 93 -3.76 -5.82 -18.77
N ASP A 94 -4.36 -6.25 -19.88
CA ASP A 94 -3.78 -7.23 -20.80
C ASP A 94 -2.47 -6.74 -21.44
N GLU A 95 -2.30 -5.43 -21.61
CA GLU A 95 -1.08 -4.83 -22.18
C GLU A 95 0.09 -4.74 -21.17
N ASP A 96 -0.18 -4.86 -19.87
CA ASP A 96 0.84 -4.70 -18.83
C ASP A 96 1.80 -5.91 -18.77
N GLU A 97 3.09 -5.71 -19.04
CA GLU A 97 4.06 -6.81 -18.96
C GLU A 97 4.35 -7.22 -17.51
N THR A 98 4.38 -6.25 -16.59
CA THR A 98 4.73 -6.44 -15.18
C THR A 98 3.83 -5.63 -14.25
N ILE A 99 3.80 -6.01 -12.97
CA ILE A 99 3.12 -5.25 -11.91
C ILE A 99 3.70 -3.83 -11.75
N GLU A 100 5.00 -3.64 -12.03
CA GLU A 100 5.60 -2.30 -12.06
C GLU A 100 4.99 -1.46 -13.18
N ASP A 101 4.77 -2.05 -14.36
CA ASP A 101 4.21 -1.35 -15.51
C ASP A 101 2.74 -0.98 -15.24
N THR A 102 1.94 -1.88 -14.63
CA THR A 102 0.58 -1.57 -14.15
C THR A 102 0.59 -0.36 -13.20
N ALA A 103 1.41 -0.38 -12.14
CA ALA A 103 1.43 0.72 -11.17
C ALA A 103 1.84 2.06 -11.79
N ARG A 104 2.76 2.02 -12.76
CA ARG A 104 3.22 3.21 -13.48
C ARG A 104 2.16 3.74 -14.43
N ARG A 105 1.55 2.88 -15.25
CA ARG A 105 0.44 3.24 -16.16
C ARG A 105 -0.68 3.93 -15.39
N GLU A 106 -1.16 3.32 -14.33
CA GLU A 106 -2.25 3.86 -13.50
C GLU A 106 -1.84 5.20 -12.86
N ALA A 107 -0.62 5.33 -12.33
CA ALA A 107 -0.15 6.60 -11.79
C ALA A 107 0.02 7.69 -12.86
N PHE A 108 0.35 7.33 -14.09
CA PHE A 108 0.38 8.25 -15.21
C PHE A 108 -1.03 8.69 -15.61
N GLU A 109 -1.97 7.76 -15.70
CA GLU A 109 -3.38 8.01 -16.05
C GLU A 109 -4.08 8.87 -14.99
N GLU A 110 -3.94 8.54 -13.71
CA GLU A 110 -4.66 9.24 -12.63
C GLU A 110 -4.04 10.60 -12.28
N ILE A 111 -2.70 10.67 -12.21
CA ILE A 111 -1.99 11.82 -11.63
C ILE A 111 -0.83 12.33 -12.49
N GLY A 112 -0.66 11.84 -13.71
CA GLY A 112 0.35 12.35 -14.65
C GLY A 112 1.80 12.10 -14.21
N LEU A 113 2.05 11.16 -13.30
CA LEU A 113 3.43 10.82 -12.93
C LEU A 113 4.13 10.14 -14.13
N PRO A 114 5.34 10.58 -14.52
CA PRO A 114 5.96 10.06 -15.71
C PRO A 114 6.36 8.59 -15.55
N ASN A 115 6.17 7.81 -16.62
CA ASN A 115 6.60 6.41 -16.71
C ASN A 115 8.13 6.23 -16.81
N ASP A 116 8.89 7.33 -16.76
CA ASP A 116 10.34 7.33 -16.85
C ASP A 116 11.00 6.72 -15.59
N LYS A 117 11.55 5.52 -15.75
CA LYS A 117 12.23 4.75 -14.69
C LYS A 117 13.51 5.43 -14.19
N THR A 118 14.06 6.41 -14.90
CA THR A 118 15.23 7.20 -14.44
C THR A 118 14.83 8.32 -13.48
N LYS A 119 13.65 8.92 -13.70
CA LYS A 119 13.09 9.97 -12.83
C LYS A 119 12.41 9.41 -11.60
N LEU A 120 11.76 8.26 -11.75
CA LEU A 120 11.08 7.51 -10.69
C LEU A 120 11.67 6.11 -10.56
N PRO A 121 12.94 5.97 -10.12
CA PRO A 121 13.57 4.67 -9.92
C PRO A 121 12.77 3.78 -8.96
N LEU A 122 12.63 2.51 -9.36
CA LEU A 122 12.10 1.46 -8.50
C LEU A 122 13.04 1.23 -7.31
N LEU A 123 12.50 1.33 -6.09
CA LEU A 123 13.18 0.93 -4.86
C LEU A 123 12.95 -0.56 -4.59
N CYS A 124 11.69 -0.97 -4.55
CA CYS A 124 11.28 -2.36 -4.35
C CYS A 124 9.82 -2.61 -4.72
N VAL A 125 9.46 -3.88 -4.83
CA VAL A 125 8.06 -4.35 -4.84
C VAL A 125 7.84 -5.10 -3.53
N LEU A 126 6.79 -4.74 -2.80
CA LEU A 126 6.42 -5.39 -1.53
C LEU A 126 5.60 -6.65 -1.76
N ASP A 127 5.43 -7.46 -0.71
CA ASP A 127 4.48 -8.57 -0.75
C ASP A 127 3.06 -8.06 -1.05
N PRO A 128 2.23 -8.84 -1.76
CA PRO A 128 0.88 -8.42 -2.11
C PRO A 128 -0.02 -8.33 -0.87
N PHE A 129 -1.16 -7.68 -1.04
CA PHE A 129 -2.22 -7.59 -0.04
C PHE A 129 -3.56 -8.01 -0.67
N LEU A 130 -4.45 -8.59 0.12
CA LEU A 130 -5.77 -8.98 -0.37
C LEU A 130 -6.83 -7.94 0.05
N ALA A 131 -7.44 -7.29 -0.93
CA ALA A 131 -8.58 -6.40 -0.72
C ALA A 131 -9.84 -7.19 -0.33
N GLY A 132 -10.81 -6.54 0.34
CA GLY A 132 -12.09 -7.18 0.69
C GLY A 132 -12.92 -7.64 -0.52
N SER A 133 -12.66 -7.04 -1.68
CA SER A 133 -13.20 -7.38 -3.00
C SER A 133 -12.48 -8.55 -3.69
N GLN A 134 -11.59 -9.26 -2.97
CA GLN A 134 -10.79 -10.38 -3.49
C GLN A 134 -9.88 -10.00 -4.67
N VAL A 135 -9.41 -8.75 -4.67
CA VAL A 135 -8.35 -8.27 -5.57
C VAL A 135 -7.01 -8.39 -4.84
N LEU A 136 -6.03 -9.00 -5.49
CA LEU A 136 -4.67 -9.12 -5.00
C LEU A 136 -3.87 -7.88 -5.44
N VAL A 137 -3.58 -6.99 -4.49
CA VAL A 137 -2.96 -5.68 -4.74
C VAL A 137 -1.49 -5.73 -4.38
N THR A 138 -0.61 -5.42 -5.34
CA THR A 138 0.85 -5.42 -5.11
C THR A 138 1.40 -3.99 -5.03
N PRO A 139 2.03 -3.59 -3.92
CA PRO A 139 2.64 -2.26 -3.81
C PRO A 139 4.00 -2.18 -4.52
N VAL A 140 4.13 -1.19 -5.40
CA VAL A 140 5.35 -0.85 -6.13
C VAL A 140 5.90 0.44 -5.55
N VAL A 141 7.09 0.40 -4.94
CA VAL A 141 7.68 1.55 -4.25
C VAL A 141 8.73 2.21 -5.14
N VAL A 142 8.52 3.48 -5.46
CA VAL A 142 9.44 4.29 -6.28
C VAL A 142 9.89 5.52 -5.50
N LEU A 143 11.02 6.11 -5.91
CA LEU A 143 11.48 7.40 -5.38
C LEU A 143 11.43 8.44 -6.49
N ILE A 144 10.69 9.52 -6.29
CA ILE A 144 10.70 10.70 -7.15
C ILE A 144 11.99 11.47 -6.87
N LEU A 145 12.88 11.52 -7.87
CA LEU A 145 14.12 12.31 -7.82
C LEU A 145 13.99 13.67 -8.51
N ASP A 146 13.07 13.78 -9.45
CA ASP A 146 12.93 14.96 -10.29
C ASP A 146 11.90 15.93 -9.67
N ASN A 147 12.40 17.03 -9.09
CA ASN A 147 11.58 18.11 -8.52
C ASN A 147 10.79 18.90 -9.58
N THR A 148 11.04 18.67 -10.87
CA THR A 148 10.26 19.28 -11.95
C THR A 148 9.01 18.48 -12.30
N VAL A 149 8.82 17.29 -11.71
CA VAL A 149 7.59 16.51 -11.85
C VAL A 149 6.43 17.33 -11.29
N GLN A 150 5.57 17.79 -12.19
CA GLN A 150 4.30 18.42 -11.86
C GLN A 150 3.21 17.42 -12.20
N PRO A 151 2.62 16.74 -11.19
CA PRO A 151 1.50 15.85 -11.42
C PRO A 151 0.36 16.58 -12.13
N VAL A 152 -0.17 15.99 -13.19
CA VAL A 152 -1.33 16.49 -13.93
C VAL A 152 -2.49 15.58 -13.60
N LEU A 153 -3.46 16.09 -12.85
CA LEU A 153 -4.56 15.27 -12.36
C LEU A 153 -5.59 15.02 -13.45
N ASN A 154 -6.01 13.76 -13.56
CA ASN A 154 -7.18 13.40 -14.33
C ASN A 154 -8.43 13.72 -13.49
N ALA A 155 -8.99 14.91 -13.65
CA ALA A 155 -10.11 15.41 -12.82
C ALA A 155 -11.34 14.47 -12.70
N PRO A 156 -11.69 13.64 -13.70
CA PRO A 156 -12.70 12.58 -13.56
C PRO A 156 -12.38 11.50 -12.52
N GLU A 157 -11.11 11.26 -12.18
CA GLU A 157 -10.65 10.20 -11.28
C GLU A 157 -9.97 10.71 -10.00
N VAL A 158 -9.27 11.84 -10.08
CA VAL A 158 -8.55 12.43 -8.95
C VAL A 158 -8.90 13.91 -8.77
N GLU A 159 -9.31 14.26 -7.56
CA GLU A 159 -9.71 15.62 -7.22
C GLU A 159 -8.52 16.46 -6.76
N THR A 160 -7.71 15.88 -5.86
CA THR A 160 -6.59 16.58 -5.22
C THR A 160 -5.46 15.61 -4.91
N LEU A 161 -4.24 16.13 -4.92
CA LEU A 161 -3.06 15.45 -4.39
C LEU A 161 -2.65 16.07 -3.07
N PHE A 162 -2.17 15.23 -2.18
CA PHE A 162 -1.47 15.67 -1.00
C PHE A 162 -0.38 14.67 -0.63
N SER A 163 0.44 15.05 0.35
CA SER A 163 1.50 14.20 0.85
C SER A 163 1.40 14.03 2.35
N HIS A 164 1.93 12.90 2.82
CA HIS A 164 2.00 12.57 4.24
C HIS A 164 3.39 12.04 4.58
N PRO A 165 3.98 12.38 5.74
CA PRO A 165 5.29 11.85 6.14
C PRO A 165 5.23 10.33 6.26
N LEU A 166 6.14 9.58 5.62
CA LEU A 166 6.13 8.12 5.68
C LEU A 166 6.32 7.60 7.12
N ALA A 167 7.13 8.31 7.92
CA ALA A 167 7.38 7.93 9.32
C ALA A 167 6.13 7.97 10.20
N SER A 168 5.12 8.76 9.83
CA SER A 168 3.92 8.95 10.64
C SER A 168 3.03 7.70 10.68
N PHE A 169 3.21 6.74 9.76
CA PHE A 169 2.51 5.46 9.79
C PHE A 169 3.12 4.46 10.78
N LEU A 170 4.16 4.85 11.53
CA LEU A 170 4.75 4.06 12.62
C LEU A 170 4.40 4.58 14.01
N SER A 171 3.66 5.68 14.10
CA SER A 171 3.27 6.30 15.37
C SER A 171 1.76 6.38 15.52
N SER A 172 1.30 6.14 16.75
CA SER A 172 -0.09 6.33 17.17
C SER A 172 -0.46 7.80 17.38
N THR A 173 0.53 8.67 17.50
CA THR A 173 0.38 10.12 17.72
C THR A 173 0.79 10.91 16.49
N PHE A 174 0.13 12.05 16.26
CA PHE A 174 0.48 12.92 15.15
C PHE A 174 1.91 13.46 15.36
N PRO A 175 2.79 13.40 14.35
CA PRO A 175 4.14 13.94 14.50
C PRO A 175 4.08 15.46 14.70
N GLU A 176 4.64 15.98 15.80
CA GLU A 176 4.61 17.39 16.20
C GLU A 176 5.01 18.39 15.09
N ARG A 177 5.78 17.93 14.09
CA ARG A 177 6.29 18.76 12.97
C ARG A 177 5.50 18.66 11.66
N ALA A 178 4.48 17.81 11.59
CA ALA A 178 3.63 17.69 10.40
C ALA A 178 2.42 18.65 10.42
N ALA A 179 2.30 19.49 11.46
CA ALA A 179 1.28 20.52 11.52
C ALA A 179 1.45 21.47 10.32
N PRO A 180 0.37 21.82 9.60
CA PRO A 180 0.46 22.66 8.42
C PRO A 180 1.06 24.02 8.80
N ARG A 181 2.28 24.31 8.30
CA ARG A 181 2.89 25.63 8.36
C ARG A 181 2.76 26.27 6.98
N GLY A 182 1.69 27.02 6.78
CA GLY A 182 1.44 27.90 5.63
C GLY A 182 1.02 29.29 6.11
N PRO A 183 1.18 30.35 5.30
CA PRO A 183 1.01 31.75 5.73
C PRO A 183 -0.46 32.21 5.90
N PHE A 184 -1.43 31.29 5.84
CA PHE A 184 -2.84 31.58 6.06
C PHE A 184 -3.27 31.10 7.45
N LEU A 185 -2.79 31.77 8.50
CA LEU A 185 -3.18 31.50 9.88
C LEU A 185 -3.58 32.81 10.57
N GLU A 186 -4.77 33.31 10.26
CA GLU A 186 -5.50 34.23 11.15
C GLU A 186 -7.00 33.89 11.29
N ALA A 187 -7.54 32.90 10.55
CA ALA A 187 -8.99 32.69 10.49
C ALA A 187 -9.55 31.45 11.24
N GLU A 188 -8.75 30.58 11.84
CA GLU A 188 -9.27 29.30 12.38
C GLU A 188 -8.91 28.99 13.85
N ALA A 189 -8.83 30.03 14.69
CA ALA A 189 -8.72 29.88 16.15
C ALA A 189 -9.98 29.27 16.82
N HIS A 190 -11.02 28.91 16.04
CA HIS A 190 -12.23 28.25 16.52
C HIS A 190 -12.33 26.75 16.15
N ALA A 191 -11.41 26.22 15.33
CA ALA A 191 -11.34 24.79 15.01
C ALA A 191 -10.42 24.01 15.96
N GLU A 192 -9.55 24.70 16.71
CA GLU A 192 -8.58 24.10 17.62
C GLU A 192 -9.23 23.36 18.80
N THR A 193 -10.42 23.75 19.24
CA THR A 193 -11.09 23.13 20.40
C THR A 193 -11.76 21.79 20.05
N ALA A 194 -12.13 21.55 18.79
CA ALA A 194 -12.77 20.29 18.36
C ALA A 194 -11.76 19.25 17.84
N ALA A 195 -10.61 19.69 17.33
CA ALA A 195 -9.54 18.80 16.85
C ALA A 195 -8.74 18.11 17.98
N LEU A 196 -8.84 18.61 19.22
CA LEU A 196 -8.09 18.11 20.38
C LEU A 196 -8.58 16.75 20.92
N GLU A 197 -9.75 16.24 20.51
CA GLU A 197 -10.28 14.95 21.01
C GLU A 197 -10.05 13.76 20.06
N LEU A 198 -9.69 14.01 18.79
CA LEU A 198 -9.55 12.93 17.81
C LEU A 198 -8.13 12.36 17.82
N ARG A 199 -8.02 11.07 18.14
CA ARG A 199 -6.75 10.35 18.04
C ARG A 199 -6.28 10.30 16.59
N TYR A 200 -5.02 10.65 16.36
CA TYR A 200 -4.39 10.56 15.04
C TYR A 200 -4.53 9.17 14.44
N HIS A 201 -4.23 8.14 15.23
CA HIS A 201 -4.37 6.74 14.84
C HIS A 201 -5.46 6.04 15.64
N THR A 202 -6.29 5.28 14.92
CA THR A 202 -7.21 4.32 15.51
C THR A 202 -7.22 3.03 14.69
N TYR A 203 -7.80 1.97 15.24
CA TYR A 203 -8.05 0.74 14.50
C TYR A 203 -9.33 0.07 14.99
N SER A 204 -9.93 -0.74 14.13
CA SER A 204 -11.04 -1.63 14.45
C SER A 204 -10.77 -3.02 13.91
N ASP A 205 -11.17 -4.05 14.65
CA ASP A 205 -11.05 -5.44 14.20
C ASP A 205 -12.37 -5.82 13.52
N VAL A 206 -12.33 -6.06 12.21
CA VAL A 206 -13.52 -6.32 11.41
C VAL A 206 -13.65 -7.82 11.16
N PRO A 207 -14.83 -8.44 11.36
CA PRO A 207 -15.03 -9.87 11.16
C PRO A 207 -14.59 -10.33 9.78
N TRP A 208 -13.85 -11.43 9.74
CA TRP A 208 -13.47 -12.14 8.52
C TRP A 208 -13.84 -13.61 8.68
N PRO A 209 -14.43 -14.29 7.68
CA PRO A 209 -14.77 -13.77 6.35
C PRO A 209 -15.80 -12.66 6.39
N TRP A 210 -15.71 -11.71 5.46
CA TRP A 210 -16.55 -10.52 5.49
C TRP A 210 -18.04 -10.90 5.51
N PRO A 211 -18.91 -10.21 6.26
CA PRO A 211 -20.30 -10.63 6.47
C PRO A 211 -21.10 -10.83 5.17
N TRP A 212 -20.84 -10.03 4.13
CA TRP A 212 -21.50 -10.19 2.83
C TRP A 212 -21.04 -11.43 2.05
N HIS A 213 -19.87 -12.00 2.38
CA HIS A 213 -19.45 -13.31 1.87
C HIS A 213 -19.92 -14.47 2.76
N SER A 214 -20.37 -14.18 4.00
CA SER A 214 -20.79 -15.19 4.99
C SER A 214 -22.19 -15.77 4.77
N HIS A 215 -22.96 -15.27 3.79
CA HIS A 215 -24.20 -15.90 3.34
C HIS A 215 -23.96 -17.24 2.61
N ASN A 216 -22.70 -17.66 2.43
CA ASN A 216 -22.38 -18.98 1.95
C ASN A 216 -22.51 -20.01 3.11
N PRO A 217 -23.46 -20.98 3.04
CA PRO A 217 -23.63 -22.02 4.07
C PRO A 217 -22.40 -22.90 4.27
N SER A 218 -21.40 -22.80 3.38
CA SER A 218 -20.09 -23.47 3.47
C SER A 218 -19.09 -22.77 4.39
N THR A 219 -19.40 -21.60 4.96
CA THR A 219 -18.44 -20.85 5.79
C THR A 219 -18.09 -21.65 7.05
N PRO A 220 -16.82 -22.05 7.26
CA PRO A 220 -16.46 -22.85 8.43
C PRO A 220 -16.80 -22.12 9.73
N ARG A 221 -17.36 -22.85 10.72
CA ARG A 221 -17.67 -22.31 12.05
C ARG A 221 -16.46 -21.68 12.77
N GLU A 222 -15.25 -22.09 12.44
CA GLU A 222 -14.01 -21.49 12.99
C GLU A 222 -13.70 -20.13 12.36
N ALA A 223 -14.14 -19.90 11.13
CA ALA A 223 -13.88 -18.66 10.40
C ALA A 223 -14.67 -17.49 11.02
N SER A 224 -15.85 -17.73 11.60
CA SER A 224 -16.71 -16.67 12.18
C SER A 224 -16.12 -15.97 13.42
N HIS A 225 -15.04 -16.50 14.02
CA HIS A 225 -14.39 -15.90 15.21
C HIS A 225 -13.11 -15.13 14.86
N ARG A 226 -12.79 -14.98 13.57
CA ARG A 226 -11.58 -14.33 13.08
C ARG A 226 -11.88 -12.89 12.66
N ALA A 227 -10.87 -12.04 12.70
CA ALA A 227 -11.01 -10.64 12.34
C ALA A 227 -9.74 -10.14 11.66
N VAL A 228 -9.89 -9.18 10.74
CA VAL A 228 -8.77 -8.45 10.14
C VAL A 228 -8.76 -7.05 10.72
N ARG A 229 -7.60 -6.58 11.16
CA ARG A 229 -7.46 -5.22 11.68
C ARG A 229 -7.50 -4.19 10.56
N MET A 230 -8.40 -3.22 10.71
CA MET A 230 -8.47 -2.03 9.86
C MET A 230 -7.89 -0.82 10.59
N HIS A 231 -6.79 -0.29 10.08
CA HIS A 231 -6.19 0.94 10.60
C HIS A 231 -6.81 2.18 9.97
N ARG A 232 -6.79 3.28 10.73
CA ARG A 232 -7.21 4.61 10.30
C ARG A 232 -6.23 5.66 10.82
N PHE A 233 -5.78 6.56 9.95
CA PHE A 233 -4.91 7.69 10.27
C PHE A 233 -5.53 8.99 9.80
N LEU A 234 -5.62 9.98 10.68
CA LEU A 234 -5.97 11.34 10.28
C LEU A 234 -4.88 11.93 9.38
N THR A 235 -5.29 12.84 8.51
CA THR A 235 -4.45 13.54 7.55
C THR A 235 -4.08 14.94 8.04
N GLY A 236 -4.81 15.47 9.03
CA GLY A 236 -4.74 16.88 9.44
C GLY A 236 -5.39 17.81 8.43
N ARG A 237 -6.18 17.27 7.50
CA ARG A 237 -6.83 17.98 6.38
C ARG A 237 -8.32 17.66 6.30
N GLU A 238 -8.88 17.06 7.34
CA GLU A 238 -10.29 16.67 7.42
C GLU A 238 -11.24 17.85 7.25
N ALA A 239 -10.87 19.03 7.76
CA ALA A 239 -11.63 20.27 7.56
C ALA A 239 -11.75 20.66 6.07
N GLY A 240 -10.77 20.31 5.24
CA GLY A 240 -10.80 20.45 3.77
C GLY A 240 -11.52 19.31 3.05
N GLY A 241 -12.23 18.45 3.77
CA GLY A 241 -12.96 17.31 3.21
C GLY A 241 -12.07 16.14 2.79
N ILE A 242 -10.80 16.11 3.18
CA ILE A 242 -9.95 14.94 2.94
C ILE A 242 -10.27 13.87 3.97
N LYS A 243 -10.71 12.69 3.52
CA LYS A 243 -10.98 11.58 4.42
C LYS A 243 -9.68 11.02 5.01
N PRO A 244 -9.72 10.52 6.25
CA PRO A 244 -8.60 9.81 6.86
C PRO A 244 -8.12 8.64 5.98
N ILE A 245 -6.84 8.32 6.10
CA ILE A 245 -6.23 7.18 5.41
C ILE A 245 -6.63 5.91 6.15
N PHE A 246 -7.30 4.97 5.48
CA PHE A 246 -7.85 3.79 6.15
C PHE A 246 -7.71 2.50 5.34
N GLY A 247 -7.94 1.37 6.01
CA GLY A 247 -8.06 0.06 5.36
C GLY A 247 -6.78 -0.39 4.66
N LEU A 248 -6.91 -0.82 3.41
CA LEU A 248 -5.81 -1.38 2.62
C LEU A 248 -4.67 -0.38 2.42
N THR A 249 -5.00 0.87 2.11
CA THR A 249 -4.02 1.96 1.94
C THR A 249 -3.20 2.14 3.21
N ALA A 250 -3.85 2.18 4.38
CA ALA A 250 -3.16 2.28 5.67
C ALA A 250 -2.24 1.08 5.92
N ALA A 251 -2.70 -0.15 5.64
CA ALA A 251 -1.90 -1.36 5.81
C ALA A 251 -0.62 -1.37 4.93
N ILE A 252 -0.75 -0.94 3.66
CA ILE A 252 0.38 -0.80 2.74
C ILE A 252 1.38 0.24 3.24
N LEU A 253 0.90 1.38 3.73
CA LEU A 253 1.76 2.47 4.22
C LEU A 253 2.47 2.10 5.53
N ILE A 254 1.79 1.41 6.46
CA ILE A 254 2.42 0.84 7.66
C ILE A 254 3.56 -0.11 7.26
N ARG A 255 3.31 -1.03 6.31
CA ARG A 255 4.33 -1.99 5.86
C ARG A 255 5.49 -1.29 5.16
N THR A 256 5.20 -0.34 4.27
CA THR A 256 6.23 0.45 3.58
C THR A 256 7.11 1.19 4.59
N ALA A 257 6.50 1.88 5.55
CA ALA A 257 7.21 2.61 6.59
C ALA A 257 8.05 1.67 7.46
N ALA A 258 7.50 0.54 7.89
CA ALA A 258 8.22 -0.43 8.73
C ALA A 258 9.42 -1.03 7.99
N VAL A 259 9.30 -1.26 6.68
CA VAL A 259 10.43 -1.70 5.85
C VAL A 259 11.49 -0.60 5.74
N ALA A 260 11.07 0.64 5.44
CA ALA A 260 11.98 1.77 5.33
C ALA A 260 12.72 2.01 6.64
N TYR A 261 12.02 2.28 7.74
CA TYR A 261 12.64 2.67 9.01
C TYR A 261 13.19 1.48 9.81
N GLY A 262 12.90 0.25 9.41
CA GLY A 262 13.50 -0.94 10.01
C GLY A 262 13.08 -1.18 11.46
N HIS A 263 11.88 -0.75 11.84
CA HIS A 263 11.23 -1.07 13.11
C HIS A 263 9.70 -1.19 12.93
N PRO A 264 8.98 -1.90 13.82
CA PRO A 264 7.52 -1.96 13.76
C PRO A 264 6.89 -0.65 14.25
N PRO A 265 5.60 -0.41 13.98
CA PRO A 265 4.87 0.68 14.60
C PRO A 265 4.77 0.52 16.13
N ASP A 266 4.47 1.62 16.82
CA ASP A 266 4.22 1.67 18.28
C ASP A 266 2.85 1.10 18.71
N PHE A 267 2.06 0.63 17.74
CA PHE A 267 0.73 0.04 17.92
C PHE A 267 0.66 -1.37 17.30
N PRO A 268 -0.31 -2.20 17.72
CA PRO A 268 -0.43 -3.56 17.20
C PRO A 268 -1.01 -3.57 15.76
N VAL A 269 -0.27 -4.16 14.81
CA VAL A 269 -0.63 -4.21 13.38
C VAL A 269 -1.73 -5.21 13.05
N GLN A 270 -1.75 -6.35 13.73
CA GLN A 270 -2.69 -7.45 13.42
C GLN A 270 -3.69 -7.66 14.56
N ALA A 271 -4.89 -8.09 14.22
CA ALA A 271 -5.85 -8.59 15.19
C ALA A 271 -5.35 -9.89 15.84
N ARG A 272 -5.84 -10.20 17.05
CA ARG A 272 -5.35 -11.35 17.85
C ARG A 272 -5.44 -12.69 17.11
N ASN A 273 -6.52 -12.88 16.33
CA ASN A 273 -6.79 -14.11 15.56
C ASN A 273 -6.82 -13.81 14.05
N GLU A 274 -6.01 -12.86 13.59
CA GLU A 274 -6.00 -12.45 12.20
C GLU A 274 -5.53 -13.59 11.28
N PRO A 275 -6.29 -13.91 10.22
CA PRO A 275 -5.81 -14.83 9.21
C PRO A 275 -4.63 -14.26 8.44
N GLU A 276 -3.62 -15.12 8.27
CA GLU A 276 -2.46 -14.81 7.43
C GLU A 276 -2.93 -14.55 5.99
N LEU A 277 -2.16 -13.76 5.24
CA LEU A 277 -2.49 -13.46 3.85
C LEU A 277 -2.70 -14.73 3.01
N SER A 278 -1.81 -15.72 3.18
CA SER A 278 -1.90 -17.01 2.48
C SER A 278 -3.24 -17.71 2.69
N GLU A 279 -3.69 -17.78 3.94
CA GLU A 279 -4.97 -18.38 4.31
C GLU A 279 -6.14 -17.60 3.71
N ARG A 280 -6.08 -16.27 3.74
CA ARG A 280 -7.12 -15.42 3.17
C ARG A 280 -7.23 -15.58 1.66
N VAL A 281 -6.10 -15.65 0.96
CA VAL A 281 -6.05 -15.83 -0.49
C VAL A 281 -6.54 -17.22 -0.88
N ALA A 282 -6.06 -18.28 -0.21
CA ALA A 282 -6.53 -19.64 -0.42
C ALA A 282 -8.05 -19.76 -0.18
N TRP A 283 -8.55 -19.10 0.86
CA TRP A 283 -9.99 -19.04 1.12
C TRP A 283 -10.75 -18.34 0.00
N SER A 284 -10.26 -17.21 -0.51
CA SER A 284 -10.88 -16.49 -1.63
C SER A 284 -10.92 -17.30 -2.92
N LEU A 285 -9.87 -18.07 -3.22
CA LEU A 285 -9.84 -18.96 -4.39
C LEU A 285 -10.87 -20.10 -4.29
N ARG A 286 -11.21 -20.54 -3.07
CA ARG A 286 -12.23 -21.57 -2.83
C ARG A 286 -13.65 -21.01 -2.67
N HIS A 287 -13.76 -19.73 -2.34
CA HIS A 287 -15.03 -19.04 -2.13
C HIS A 287 -15.03 -17.71 -2.92
N PRO A 288 -14.95 -17.78 -4.26
CA PRO A 288 -14.84 -16.58 -5.06
C PRO A 288 -16.15 -15.79 -5.05
N ALA A 289 -16.02 -14.47 -4.98
CA ALA A 289 -17.06 -13.55 -5.35
C ALA A 289 -17.20 -13.57 -6.88
N LYS A 290 -18.37 -13.18 -7.38
CA LYS A 290 -18.74 -13.21 -8.80
C LYS A 290 -17.61 -12.82 -9.76
N ARG A 291 -16.93 -11.69 -9.50
CA ARG A 291 -15.86 -11.20 -10.39
C ARG A 291 -14.62 -12.11 -10.40
N LEU A 292 -14.21 -12.63 -9.24
CA LEU A 292 -13.10 -13.57 -9.16
C LEU A 292 -13.48 -14.90 -9.84
N GLU A 293 -14.72 -15.34 -9.67
CA GLU A 293 -15.25 -16.54 -10.32
C GLU A 293 -15.24 -16.41 -11.86
N GLU A 294 -15.70 -15.27 -12.39
CA GLU A 294 -15.64 -14.94 -13.82
C GLU A 294 -14.20 -14.97 -14.34
N ALA A 295 -13.26 -14.30 -13.65
CA ALA A 295 -11.85 -14.30 -14.03
C ALA A 295 -11.23 -15.71 -14.02
N MET A 296 -11.55 -16.53 -13.02
CA MET A 296 -11.06 -17.90 -12.94
C MET A 296 -11.58 -18.76 -14.10
N HIS A 297 -12.84 -18.57 -14.49
CA HIS A 297 -13.43 -19.27 -15.63
C HIS A 297 -12.81 -18.83 -16.96
N GLU A 298 -12.71 -17.52 -17.21
CA GLU A 298 -12.13 -16.94 -18.44
C GLU A 298 -10.65 -17.34 -18.62
N GLU A 299 -9.89 -17.40 -17.53
CA GLU A 299 -8.48 -17.76 -17.55
C GLU A 299 -8.23 -19.29 -17.48
N SER A 300 -9.27 -20.12 -17.38
CA SER A 300 -9.16 -21.57 -17.13
C SER A 300 -8.25 -21.87 -15.92
N PHE A 301 -8.43 -21.11 -14.84
CA PHE A 301 -7.52 -21.07 -13.69
C PHE A 301 -7.69 -22.28 -12.75
N GLU A 302 -6.59 -22.98 -12.44
CA GLU A 302 -6.57 -24.13 -11.51
C GLU A 302 -6.68 -23.70 -10.03
N ALA A 303 -7.88 -23.28 -9.62
CA ALA A 303 -8.21 -22.72 -8.31
C ALA A 303 -7.64 -23.49 -7.11
N GLU A 304 -7.94 -24.78 -7.02
CA GLU A 304 -7.60 -25.60 -5.86
C GLU A 304 -6.09 -25.83 -5.76
N ARG A 305 -5.42 -26.02 -6.91
CA ARG A 305 -3.97 -26.14 -6.95
C ARG A 305 -3.30 -24.84 -6.49
N ALA A 306 -3.78 -23.68 -6.97
CA ALA A 306 -3.27 -22.39 -6.54
C ALA A 306 -3.53 -22.16 -5.04
N ALA A 307 -4.70 -22.51 -4.52
CA ALA A 307 -5.01 -22.40 -3.09
C ALA A 307 -4.04 -23.21 -2.23
N GLN A 308 -3.72 -24.44 -2.62
CA GLN A 308 -2.71 -25.28 -1.94
C GLN A 308 -1.29 -24.70 -2.02
N MET A 309 -0.94 -24.02 -3.13
CA MET A 309 0.33 -23.29 -3.23
C MET A 309 0.36 -22.09 -2.27
N TRP A 310 -0.75 -21.36 -2.15
CA TRP A 310 -0.89 -20.25 -1.21
C TRP A 310 -0.81 -20.71 0.25
N GLU A 311 -1.45 -21.81 0.63
CA GLU A 311 -1.36 -22.36 2.01
C GLU A 311 0.08 -22.71 2.43
N LYS A 312 0.90 -23.13 1.47
CA LYS A 312 2.33 -23.41 1.67
C LYS A 312 3.21 -22.17 1.54
N TRP A 313 2.65 -21.06 1.05
CA TRP A 313 3.41 -19.83 0.84
C TRP A 313 3.62 -19.13 2.17
N GLU A 314 4.87 -19.16 2.61
CA GLU A 314 5.32 -18.36 3.73
C GLU A 314 5.69 -16.96 3.23
N GLY A 315 4.71 -16.05 3.14
CA GLY A 315 5.04 -14.63 2.97
C GLY A 315 5.95 -14.13 4.09
N GLU A 316 6.53 -12.93 3.95
CA GLU A 316 7.26 -12.35 5.08
C GLU A 316 6.29 -12.02 6.23
N ARG A 317 6.31 -12.87 7.26
CA ARG A 317 5.59 -12.62 8.51
C ARG A 317 6.21 -11.43 9.24
N TRP A 318 5.41 -10.69 10.01
CA TRP A 318 5.87 -9.79 11.07
C TRP A 318 6.50 -10.58 12.24
N LYS A 319 7.45 -11.49 11.96
CA LYS A 319 8.20 -12.19 13.00
C LYS A 319 9.19 -11.19 13.58
N SER A 320 9.20 -11.09 14.91
CA SER A 320 10.16 -10.30 15.69
C SER A 320 11.64 -10.56 15.34
N GLY A 321 11.96 -11.64 14.61
CA GLY A 321 13.28 -11.91 14.04
C GLY A 321 13.73 -10.93 12.94
N TRP A 322 12.82 -10.32 12.18
CA TRP A 322 13.15 -9.36 11.10
C TRP A 322 13.87 -8.11 11.65
N PHE A 323 13.37 -7.61 12.79
CA PHE A 323 13.98 -6.49 13.51
C PHE A 323 15.18 -6.92 14.37
N ARG A 324 15.22 -8.15 14.88
CA ARG A 324 16.37 -8.67 15.66
C ARG A 324 17.61 -8.95 14.80
N GLN A 325 17.46 -9.40 13.55
CA GLN A 325 18.60 -9.73 12.69
C GLN A 325 19.37 -8.49 12.20
N ARG A 326 18.74 -7.31 12.13
CA ARG A 326 19.38 -6.08 11.64
C ARG A 326 19.96 -5.16 12.70
N ALA A 327 19.64 -5.38 13.99
CA ALA A 327 20.38 -4.76 15.09
C ALA A 327 21.88 -5.15 15.12
N ARG A 328 22.29 -6.17 14.34
CA ARG A 328 23.69 -6.57 14.16
C ARG A 328 24.49 -5.73 13.17
N PHE A 329 23.85 -4.86 12.37
CA PHE A 329 24.54 -3.84 11.59
C PHE A 329 24.61 -2.52 12.38
N ARG A 330 25.17 -2.59 13.58
CA ARG A 330 25.80 -1.44 14.24
C ARG A 330 27.30 -1.59 14.05
N LEU A 331 27.85 -0.84 13.09
CA LEU A 331 29.22 -0.34 13.12
C LEU A 331 29.17 1.13 12.69
#